data_AF-A0A139CYQ1-F1
#
_entry.id   AF-A0A139CYQ1-F1
#
_cell.length_a   1.000
_cell.length_b   1.000
_cell.length_c   1.000
_cell.angle_alpha   90.00
_cell.angle_beta   90.00
_cell.angle_gamma   90.00
#
_symmetry.space_group_name_H-M   'P 1'
#
loop_
_entity.id
_entity.type
_entity.pdbx_description
1 polymer ?
#
loop_
_entity_poly.entity_id
_entity_poly.type
_entity_poly.pdbx_seq_one_letter_code
_entity_poly.pdbx_strand_id
1 'polypeptide(L)'
;GQGLELLFDAIVERLAEDVVHHFVVLGPTDGKLRALLHEAGSVLSEEYRDTGDSVVEVRLQNRDWLQLLSRAGVQEQDVRLDDQ
;
A
#
# COMPACT_ATOMS: atom_id res chain seq x y z
N GLY A 1 8.39 -10.37 16.95
CA GLY A 1 8.13 -8.97 17.33
C GLY A 1 6.65 -8.82 17.50
N GLN A 2 6.20 -8.58 18.74
CA GLN A 2 4.81 -8.37 19.12
C GLN A 2 4.47 -6.88 18.92
N GLY A 3 3.36 -6.57 18.26
CA GLY A 3 2.86 -5.19 18.26
C GLY A 3 1.95 -4.71 17.13
N LEU A 4 1.48 -5.56 16.21
CA LEU A 4 0.68 -5.08 15.06
C LEU A 4 -0.69 -5.73 14.89
N GLU A 5 -1.10 -6.62 15.78
CA GLU A 5 -2.35 -7.38 15.62
C GLU A 5 -3.60 -6.63 16.12
N LEU A 6 -3.46 -5.55 16.90
CA LEU A 6 -4.61 -4.91 17.57
C LEU A 6 -5.13 -3.62 16.91
N LEU A 7 -4.46 -3.12 15.86
CA LEU A 7 -4.90 -1.88 15.19
C LEU A 7 -5.81 -2.13 13.97
N PHE A 8 -5.87 -3.37 13.47
CA PHE A 8 -6.61 -3.68 12.23
C PHE A 8 -8.06 -4.09 12.49
N ASP A 9 -8.39 -4.67 13.65
CA ASP A 9 -9.74 -5.16 13.92
C ASP A 9 -10.80 -4.05 13.92
N ALA A 10 -10.45 -2.80 14.25
CA ALA A 10 -11.42 -1.70 14.35
C ALA A 10 -11.74 -1.01 13.00
N ILE A 11 -10.92 -1.19 11.96
CA ILE A 11 -11.10 -0.49 10.67
C ILE A 11 -11.82 -1.39 9.64
N VAL A 12 -11.80 -2.70 9.81
CA VAL A 12 -12.31 -3.66 8.81
C VAL A 12 -13.84 -3.75 8.75
N GLU A 13 -14.57 -3.46 9.84
CA GLU A 13 -16.02 -3.73 9.91
C GLU A 13 -16.92 -2.83 9.03
N ARG A 14 -16.39 -1.76 8.40
CA ARG A 14 -17.21 -0.78 7.65
C ARG A 14 -16.73 -0.38 6.25
N LEU A 15 -15.73 -1.06 5.71
CA LEU A 15 -15.04 -0.70 4.46
C LEU A 15 -15.24 -1.73 3.33
N ALA A 16 -16.35 -2.47 3.38
CA ALA A 16 -16.52 -3.70 2.63
C ALA A 16 -16.74 -3.57 1.11
N GLU A 17 -16.84 -2.38 0.52
CA GLU A 17 -17.23 -2.26 -0.90
C GLU A 17 -16.50 -1.19 -1.74
N ASP A 18 -15.47 -0.51 -1.21
CA ASP A 18 -14.74 0.50 -1.99
C ASP A 18 -13.41 -0.05 -2.56
N VAL A 19 -13.31 -0.06 -3.89
CA VAL A 19 -12.07 -0.35 -4.62
C VAL A 19 -11.28 0.94 -4.67
N VAL A 20 -10.14 0.96 -4.02
CA VAL A 20 -9.24 2.11 -4.04
C VAL A 20 -8.34 2.06 -5.27
N HIS A 21 -8.02 3.24 -5.79
CA HIS A 21 -7.05 3.45 -6.85
C HIS A 21 -6.03 4.46 -6.34
N HIS A 22 -4.79 4.01 -6.16
CA HIS A 22 -3.72 4.81 -5.57
C HIS A 22 -2.45 4.75 -6.40
N PHE A 23 -1.73 5.87 -6.46
CA PHE A 23 -0.39 5.96 -7.03
C PHE A 23 0.60 6.06 -5.88
N VAL A 24 1.25 4.95 -5.55
CA VAL A 24 2.14 4.84 -4.39
C VAL A 24 3.57 5.17 -4.81
N VAL A 25 4.14 6.22 -4.22
CA VAL A 25 5.54 6.58 -4.45
C VAL A 25 6.43 5.76 -3.52
N LEU A 26 7.18 4.83 -4.10
CA LEU A 26 8.07 3.90 -3.41
C LEU A 26 9.53 4.29 -3.67
N GLY A 27 10.21 4.68 -2.59
CA GLY A 27 11.64 4.90 -2.62
C GLY A 27 12.45 3.59 -2.46
N PRO A 28 13.78 3.69 -2.38
CA PRO A 28 14.67 2.56 -2.13
C PRO A 28 14.38 1.86 -0.79
N THR A 29 13.88 2.59 0.20
CA THR A 29 13.55 2.11 1.55
C THR A 29 12.23 1.33 1.61
N ASP A 30 11.36 1.48 0.62
CA ASP A 30 10.00 0.92 0.61
C ASP A 30 9.92 -0.44 -0.09
N GLY A 31 11.06 -1.11 -0.28
CA GLY A 31 11.16 -2.37 -1.02
C GLY A 31 10.26 -3.49 -0.48
N LYS A 32 9.94 -3.47 0.82
CA LYS A 32 8.99 -4.43 1.42
C LYS A 32 7.55 -4.19 0.96
N LEU A 33 7.09 -2.94 0.93
CA LEU A 33 5.76 -2.59 0.43
C LEU A 33 5.66 -2.90 -1.07
N ARG A 34 6.71 -2.56 -1.84
CA ARG A 34 6.82 -2.94 -3.26
C ARG A 34 6.58 -4.43 -3.44
N ALA A 35 7.36 -5.27 -2.76
CA ALA A 35 7.23 -6.73 -2.87
C ALA A 35 5.82 -7.24 -2.56
N LEU A 36 5.18 -6.72 -1.51
CA LEU A 36 3.83 -7.08 -1.10
C LEU A 36 2.77 -6.68 -2.13
N LEU A 37 2.87 -5.49 -2.71
CA LEU A 37 1.95 -5.01 -3.75
C LEU A 37 2.02 -5.90 -5.01
N HIS A 38 3.23 -6.27 -5.44
CA HIS A 38 3.45 -7.18 -6.56
C HIS A 38 2.97 -8.61 -6.25
N GLU A 39 3.24 -9.12 -5.05
CA GLU A 39 2.78 -10.45 -4.61
C GLU A 39 1.25 -10.54 -4.58
N ALA A 40 0.59 -9.45 -4.18
CA ALA A 40 -0.87 -9.35 -4.19
C ALA A 40 -1.49 -9.25 -5.60
N GLY A 41 -0.68 -9.05 -6.65
CA GLY A 41 -1.18 -8.86 -8.02
C GLY A 41 -2.01 -7.58 -8.20
N SER A 42 -1.87 -6.64 -7.27
CA SER A 42 -2.65 -5.39 -7.22
C SER A 42 -2.06 -4.24 -8.03
N VAL A 43 -0.84 -4.42 -8.55
CA VAL A 43 -0.11 -3.44 -9.36
C VAL A 43 -0.65 -3.41 -10.78
N LEU A 44 -1.10 -2.24 -11.23
CA LEU A 44 -1.49 -1.96 -12.60
C LEU A 44 -0.30 -1.52 -13.45
N SER A 45 0.54 -0.64 -12.89
CA SER A 45 1.71 -0.10 -13.57
C SER A 45 2.78 0.32 -12.56
N GLU A 46 4.04 0.34 -13.00
CA GLU A 46 5.16 0.89 -12.24
C GLU A 46 5.97 1.83 -13.16
N GLU A 47 6.10 3.09 -12.75
CA GLU A 47 6.87 4.11 -13.44
C GLU A 47 8.07 4.52 -12.59
N TYR A 48 9.24 4.61 -13.21
CA TYR A 48 10.46 5.05 -12.53
C TYR A 48 10.68 6.53 -12.80
N ARG A 49 10.74 7.34 -11.74
CA ARG A 49 11.06 8.77 -11.84
C ARG A 49 12.56 8.99 -11.88
N ASP A 50 12.99 10.06 -12.55
CA ASP A 50 14.40 10.48 -12.63
C ASP A 50 15.03 10.81 -11.25
N THR A 51 14.21 11.00 -10.22
CA THR A 51 14.65 11.20 -8.82
C THR A 51 15.14 9.91 -8.15
N GLY A 52 14.91 8.75 -8.77
CA GLY A 52 15.21 7.42 -8.20
C GLY A 52 14.05 6.81 -7.41
N ASP A 53 12.92 7.52 -7.32
CA ASP A 53 11.67 6.97 -6.79
C ASP A 53 10.90 6.23 -7.89
N SER A 54 10.05 5.27 -7.53
CA SER A 54 9.10 4.67 -8.47
C SER A 54 7.67 4.98 -8.02
N VAL A 55 6.79 5.26 -8.97
CA VAL A 55 5.36 5.38 -8.74
C VAL A 55 4.69 4.09 -9.16
N VAL A 56 4.03 3.42 -8.22
CA VAL A 56 3.30 2.18 -8.47
C VAL A 56 1.81 2.47 -8.43
N GLU A 57 1.15 2.30 -9.56
CA GLU A 57 -0.31 2.37 -9.67
C GLU A 57 -0.90 1.06 -9.16
N VAL A 58 -1.76 1.14 -8.15
CA VAL A 58 -2.40 -0.03 -7.53
C VAL A 58 -3.91 0.12 -7.48
N ARG A 59 -4.61 -0.96 -7.78
CA ARG A 59 -6.07 -1.02 -7.68
C ARG A 59 -6.51 -2.28 -6.98
N LEU A 60 -7.10 -2.12 -5.81
CA LEU A 60 -7.47 -3.21 -4.91
C LEU A 60 -8.59 -2.78 -3.96
N GLN A 61 -9.18 -3.74 -3.25
CA GLN A 61 -10.15 -3.41 -2.21
C GLN A 61 -9.46 -2.65 -1.08
N ASN A 62 -10.13 -1.67 -0.47
CA ASN A 62 -9.56 -0.92 0.65
C ASN A 62 -9.10 -1.85 1.80
N ARG A 63 -9.86 -2.93 2.04
CA ARG A 63 -9.48 -3.95 3.02
C ARG A 63 -8.12 -4.60 2.71
N ASP A 64 -7.84 -4.86 1.44
CA ASP A 64 -6.58 -5.48 1.02
C ASP A 64 -5.44 -4.47 1.08
N TRP A 65 -5.70 -3.20 0.75
CA TRP A 65 -4.76 -2.09 0.94
C TRP A 65 -4.29 -1.99 2.39
N LEU A 66 -5.21 -1.90 3.34
CA LEU A 66 -4.89 -1.83 4.77
C LEU A 66 -4.12 -3.08 5.26
N GLN A 67 -4.47 -4.27 4.77
CA GLN A 67 -3.74 -5.49 5.10
C GLN A 67 -2.31 -5.50 4.55
N LEU A 68 -2.07 -4.96 3.36
CA LEU A 68 -0.72 -4.86 2.79
C LEU A 68 0.13 -3.87 3.58
N LEU A 69 -0.43 -2.73 3.98
CA LEU A 69 0.23 -1.76 4.86
C LEU A 69 0.59 -2.37 6.22
N SER A 70 -0.36 -3.10 6.84
CA SER A 70 -0.11 -3.90 8.04
C SER A 70 1.09 -4.83 7.87
N ARG A 71 1.09 -5.64 6.81
CA ARG A 71 2.16 -6.61 6.55
C ARG A 71 3.50 -5.93 6.29
N ALA A 72 3.49 -4.76 5.62
CA ALA A 72 4.66 -3.94 5.42
C ALA A 72 5.18 -3.36 6.75
N GLY A 73 4.30 -3.14 7.73
CA GLY A 73 4.60 -2.41 8.96
C GLY A 73 4.64 -0.90 8.72
N VAL A 74 3.88 -0.45 7.73
CA VAL A 74 3.80 0.95 7.28
C VAL A 74 2.41 1.46 7.63
N GLN A 75 2.31 2.68 8.14
CA GLN A 75 1.01 3.33 8.37
C GLN A 75 0.61 4.11 7.13
N GLU A 76 -0.70 4.25 6.87
CA GLU A 76 -1.21 4.98 5.70
C GLU A 76 -0.66 6.41 5.62
N GLN A 77 -0.52 7.10 6.75
CA GLN A 77 0.06 8.46 6.82
C GLN A 77 1.55 8.53 6.43
N ASP A 78 2.28 7.42 6.53
CA ASP A 78 3.69 7.33 6.16
C ASP A 78 3.87 6.99 4.67
N VAL A 79 2.78 6.54 4.01
CA VAL A 79 2.77 6.23 2.59
C VAL A 79 2.71 7.53 1.80
N ARG A 80 3.63 7.66 0.85
CA ARG A 80 3.60 8.76 -0.12
C ARG A 80 2.65 8.37 -1.25
N LEU A 81 1.54 9.10 -1.36
CA LEU A 81 0.59 8.97 -2.45
C LEU A 81 0.78 10.15 -3.42
N ASP A 82 0.66 9.88 -4.71
CA ASP A 82 0.68 10.88 -5.77
C ASP A 82 -0.78 11.10 -6.25
N ASP A 83 -1.24 12.36 -6.28
CA ASP A 83 -2.61 12.75 -6.69
C ASP A 83 -2.74 12.88 -8.24
N GLN A 84 -2.19 11.95 -9.02
CA GLN A 84 -2.24 12.01 -10.50
C GLN A 84 -3.67 12.16 -11.05
#